data_AF-A0A2M7XJY0-F1
#
_entry.id   AF-A0A2M7XJY0-F1
#
_cell.length_a   1.000
_cell.length_b   1.000
_cell.length_c   1.000
_cell.angle_alpha   90.00
_cell.angle_beta   90.00
_cell.angle_gamma   90.00
#
_symmetry.space_group_name_H-M   'P 1'
#
loop_
_entity.id
_entity.type
_entity.pdbx_description
1 polymer ?
#
loop_
_entity_poly.entity_id
_entity_poly.type
_entity_poly.pdbx_seq_one_letter_code
_entity_poly.pdbx_strand_id
1 'polypeptide(L)' 'MKTLIDLKIEKHEEAGETYFVATSDDVQGLVAEGSTLEETIEIAYDLAKDLLHEQRKNKATLQVVPQRFSYSLMVEA' A
#
# COMPACT_ATOMS: atom_id res chain seq x y z
N MET A 1 7.81 4.85 7.90
CA MET A 1 7.57 3.40 8.09
C MET A 1 8.06 2.67 6.85
N LYS A 2 8.56 1.45 6.99
CA LYS A 2 8.92 0.60 5.86
C LYS A 2 8.00 -0.62 5.91
N THR A 3 7.26 -0.85 4.83
CA THR A 3 6.45 -2.06 4.63
C THR A 3 7.06 -2.77 3.44
N LEU A 4 7.32 -4.07 3.58
CA LEU A 4 7.71 -4.91 2.47
C LEU A 4 6.43 -5.46 1.84
N ILE A 5 6.28 -5.31 0.53
CA ILE A 5 5.15 -5.82 -0.25
C ILE A 5 5.69 -6.54 -1.48
N ASP A 6 5.00 -7.59 -1.90
CA ASP A 6 5.32 -8.33 -3.11
C ASP A 6 4.49 -7.78 -4.28
N LEU A 7 5.19 -7.30 -5.31
CA LEU A 7 4.57 -6.89 -6.58
C LEU A 7 4.57 -8.06 -7.56
N LYS A 8 3.40 -8.36 -8.11
CA LYS A 8 3.22 -9.25 -9.26
C LYS A 8 3.14 -8.38 -10.50
N ILE A 9 4.09 -8.57 -11.41
CA ILE A 9 4.17 -7.80 -12.65
C ILE A 9 3.92 -8.73 -13.83
N GLU A 10 2.95 -8.36 -14.66
CA GLU A 10 2.59 -9.07 -15.88
C GLU A 10 2.89 -8.17 -17.08
N LYS A 11 3.50 -8.75 -18.11
CA LYS A 11 3.76 -8.08 -19.39
C LYS A 11 2.62 -8.41 -20.34
N HIS A 12 2.07 -7.40 -20.98
CA HIS A 12 1.02 -7.51 -21.98
C HIS A 12 1.51 -6.98 -23.33
N GLU A 13 1.00 -7.58 -24.40
CA GLU A 13 1.26 -7.16 -25.77
C GLU A 13 -0.08 -7.05 -26.50
N GLU A 14 -0.44 -5.86 -26.93
CA GLU A 14 -1.72 -5.58 -27.59
C GLU A 14 -1.52 -4.62 -28.75
N ALA A 15 -2.11 -4.93 -29.91
CA ALA A 15 -1.99 -4.12 -31.13
C ALA A 15 -0.55 -3.77 -31.57
N GLY A 16 0.46 -4.54 -31.13
CA GLY A 16 1.88 -4.29 -31.40
C GLY A 16 2.58 -3.38 -30.38
N GLU A 17 1.87 -2.93 -29.35
CA GLU A 17 2.42 -2.19 -28.22
C GLU A 17 2.62 -3.13 -27.02
N THR A 18 3.65 -2.85 -26.21
CA THR A 18 3.94 -3.57 -24.97
C THR A 18 3.64 -2.67 -23.79
N TYR A 19 2.94 -3.19 -22.79
CA TYR A 19 2.74 -2.54 -21.51
C TYR A 19 2.87 -3.54 -20.37
N PHE A 20 2.97 -3.05 -19.15
CA PHE A 20 3.13 -3.84 -17.94
C PHE A 20 2.05 -3.45 -16.95
N VAL A 21 1.52 -4.45 -16.24
CA VAL A 21 0.55 -4.27 -15.18
C VAL A 21 1.14 -4.84 -13.90
N ALA A 22 1.16 -4.03 -12.84
CA ALA A 22 1.57 -4.41 -11.50
C ALA A 22 0.35 -4.50 -10.57
N THR A 23 0.25 -5.64 -9.87
CA THR A 23 -0.74 -5.88 -8.82
C THR A 23 -0.05 -6.38 -7.55
N SER A 24 -0.74 -6.36 -6.41
CA SER A 24 -0.23 -6.93 -5.17
C SER A 24 -1.35 -7.48 -4.29
N ASP A 25 -1.14 -8.67 -3.74
CA ASP A 25 -2.06 -9.25 -2.75
C ASP A 25 -1.92 -8.56 -1.38
N ASP A 26 -0.77 -7.92 -1.11
CA ASP A 26 -0.48 -7.26 0.16
C ASP A 26 -1.17 -5.89 0.28
N VAL A 27 -1.47 -5.27 -0.87
CA VAL A 27 -2.09 -3.94 -0.95
C VAL A 27 -3.38 -4.01 -1.74
N GLN A 28 -4.50 -4.16 -1.02
CA GLN A 28 -5.82 -4.19 -1.64
C GLN A 28 -6.06 -2.95 -2.51
N GLY A 29 -6.49 -3.17 -3.76
CA GLY A 29 -6.79 -2.13 -4.73
C GLY A 29 -5.58 -1.62 -5.50
N LEU A 30 -4.39 -2.18 -5.28
CA LEU A 30 -3.20 -1.83 -6.05
C LEU A 30 -3.24 -2.46 -7.45
N VAL A 31 -3.45 -1.61 -8.45
CA VAL A 31 -3.29 -1.91 -9.88
C VAL A 31 -2.61 -0.71 -10.52
N ALA A 32 -1.43 -0.92 -11.10
CA ALA A 32 -0.67 0.10 -11.79
C ALA A 32 -0.28 -0.38 -13.18
N GLU A 33 -0.34 0.50 -14.18
CA GLU A 33 -0.01 0.18 -15.57
C GLU A 33 1.02 1.18 -16.09
N GLY A 34 1.99 0.71 -16.88
CA GLY A 34 2.98 1.55 -17.53
C GLY A 34 3.50 0.94 -18.83
N SER A 35 4.07 1.79 -19.70
CA SER A 35 4.65 1.35 -20.97
C SER A 35 6.01 0.68 -20.78
N THR A 36 6.65 0.91 -19.62
CA THR A 36 7.91 0.28 -19.24
C THR A 36 7.83 -0.34 -17.85
N LEU A 37 8.72 -1.29 -17.57
CA LEU A 37 8.83 -1.92 -16.25
C LEU A 37 9.14 -0.89 -15.15
N GLU A 38 10.07 0.03 -15.42
CA GLU A 38 10.50 1.06 -14.46
C GLU A 38 9.34 2.00 -14.12
N GLU A 39 8.67 2.54 -15.13
CA GLU A 39 7.48 3.38 -14.96
C GLU A 39 6.38 2.67 -14.16
N THR A 40 6.11 1.39 -14.48
CA THR A 40 5.08 0.60 -13.78
C THR A 40 5.41 0.43 -12.30
N ILE A 41 6.69 0.23 -11.96
CA ILE A 41 7.15 0.12 -10.57
C ILE A 41 7.03 1.47 -9.84
N GLU A 42 7.38 2.58 -10.49
CA GLU A 42 7.23 3.92 -9.92
C GLU A 42 5.76 4.25 -9.62
N ILE A 43 4.87 4.00 -10.58
CA ILE A 43 3.43 4.20 -10.41
C ILE A 43 2.89 3.29 -9.29
N ALA A 44 3.27 2.01 -9.27
CA ALA A 44 2.87 1.08 -8.22
C ALA A 44 3.34 1.54 -6.83
N TYR A 45 4.56 2.10 -6.74
CA TYR A 45 5.12 2.58 -5.48
C TYR A 45 4.33 3.77 -4.91
N ASP A 46 4.00 4.75 -5.75
CA ASP A 46 3.22 5.90 -5.31
C ASP A 46 1.78 5.51 -4.94
N LEU A 47 1.15 4.65 -5.74
CA LEU A 47 -0.19 4.14 -5.45
C LEU A 47 -0.22 3.31 -4.13
N ALA A 48 0.81 2.50 -3.88
CA ALA A 48 0.92 1.73 -2.65
C ALA A 48 0.97 2.62 -1.39
N LYS A 49 1.67 3.76 -1.45
CA LYS A 49 1.72 4.71 -0.33
C LYS A 49 0.34 5.24 -0.02
N ASP A 50 -0.38 5.70 -1.03
CA ASP A 50 -1.70 6.32 -0.88
C ASP A 50 -2.71 5.30 -0.37
N LEU A 51 -2.76 4.11 -0.97
CA LEU A 51 -3.66 3.03 -0.55
C LEU A 51 -3.42 2.58 0.89
N LEU A 52 -2.14 2.37 1.28
CA LEU A 52 -1.79 2.00 2.65
C LEU A 52 -2.10 3.12 3.65
N HIS A 53 -2.04 4.39 3.22
CA HIS A 53 -2.41 5.53 4.06
C HIS A 53 -3.92 5.58 4.29
N GLU A 54 -4.72 5.44 3.23
CA GLU A 54 -6.18 5.48 3.31
C GLU A 54 -6.77 4.26 4.05
N GLN A 55 -6.21 3.06 3.86
CA GLN A 55 -6.63 1.87 4.62
C GLN A 55 -6.41 2.04 6.13
N ARG A 56 -5.39 2.80 6.55
CA ARG A 56 -5.17 3.13 7.96
C ARG A 56 -6.16 4.15 8.49
N LYS A 57 -6.53 5.15 7.68
CA LYS A 57 -7.60 6.10 8.04
C LYS A 57 -8.92 5.38 8.24
N ASN A 58 -9.26 4.41 7.39
CA ASN A 58 -10.47 3.59 7.56
C ASN A 58 -10.38 2.60 8.74
N LYS A 59 -9.17 2.16 9.13
CA LYS A 59 -8.92 1.44 10.40
C LYS A 59 -8.86 2.34 11.63
N ALA A 60 -8.84 3.66 11.47
CA ALA A 60 -9.26 4.57 12.53
C ALA A 60 -10.80 4.57 12.61
N THR A 61 -11.38 3.37 12.81
CA THR A 61 -12.53 3.28 13.69
C THR A 61 -12.10 4.06 14.92
N LEU A 62 -12.78 5.19 15.20
CA LEU A 62 -12.59 5.97 16.43
C LEU A 62 -12.25 4.98 17.53
N GLN A 63 -10.98 4.94 17.96
CA GLN A 63 -10.60 4.08 19.07
C GLN A 63 -11.36 4.67 20.23
N VAL A 64 -12.54 4.10 20.52
CA VAL A 64 -13.33 4.48 21.66
C VAL A 64 -12.42 4.19 22.82
N VAL A 65 -11.85 5.24 23.40
CA VAL A 65 -11.08 5.12 24.64
C VAL A 65 -12.06 4.51 25.63
N PRO A 66 -11.85 3.27 26.08
CA PRO A 66 -12.78 2.63 26.98
C PRO A 66 -12.83 3.44 28.28
N GLN A 67 -13.98 3.48 28.95
CA GLN A 67 -14.14 4.26 30.19
C GLN A 67 -13.10 3.92 31.27
N ARG A 68 -12.52 2.71 31.21
CA ARG A 68 -11.38 2.30 32.03
C ARG A 68 -10.38 1.52 31.18
N PHE A 69 -9.12 1.90 31.28
CA PHE A 69 -7.98 1.13 30.80
C PHE A 69 -6.79 1.36 31.74
N SER A 70 -5.87 0.40 31.76
CA SER A 70 -4.62 0.50 32.49
C SER A 70 -3.51 0.81 31.49
N TYR A 71 -2.70 1.83 31.78
CA TYR A 71 -1.53 2.19 30.98
C TYR A 71 -0.30 2.23 31.88
N SER A 72 0.76 1.54 31.46
CA SER A 72 2.03 1.54 32.19
C SER A 72 2.85 2.76 31.78
N LEU A 73 3.04 3.68 32.72
CA LEU A 73 3.87 4.86 32.52
C LEU A 73 5.27 4.59 33.08
N MET A 74 6.28 4.69 32.24
CA MET A 74 7.69 4.66 32.68
C MET A 74 8.06 6.05 33.20
N VAL A 75 8.59 6.11 34.41
CA VAL A 75 9.03 7.35 35.07
C VAL A 75 10.49 7.23 35.47
N GLU A 76 11.24 8.31 35.26
CA GLU A 76 12.61 8.49 35.72
C GLU A 76 12.60 9.55 36.84
N ALA A 77 13.34 9.30 37.92
CA ALA A 77 13.39 10.15 39.11
C ALA A 77 14.73 10.89 39.22
#